data_AF-A0A2H6NCW7-F1
#
_entry.id   AF-A0A2H6NCW7-F1
#
_cell.length_a   1.000
_cell.length_b   1.000
_cell.length_c   1.000
_cell.angle_alpha   90.00
_cell.angle_beta   90.00
_cell.angle_gamma   90.00
#
_symmetry.space_group_name_H-M   'P 1'
#
loop_
_entity.id
_entity.type
_entity.pdbx_description
1 polymer ?
#
loop_
_entity_poly.entity_id
_entity_poly.type
_entity_poly.pdbx_seq_one_letter_code
_entity_poly.pdbx_strand_id
1 'polypeptide(L)'
;YRRIMSVKRSDVLKARLWIEFESEKGLDYGGVAREWFFLLSKEMFNPYYGLFEYSATDNYTLQINPNSGLCNEDHLSYFTFIGRVAGLAVYHGKLLDGELNKGG
;
A
#
# COMPACT_ATOMS: atom_id res chain seq x y z
N TYR A 1 -0.44 2.98 -8.04
CA TYR A 1 -1.87 2.80 -8.35
C TYR A 1 -2.16 2.24 -9.74
N ARG A 2 -2.12 3.04 -10.82
CA ARG A 2 -2.58 2.67 -12.18
C ARG A 2 -2.07 1.31 -12.69
N ARG A 3 -0.76 1.03 -12.51
CA ARG A 3 -0.13 -0.22 -12.98
C ARG A 3 -0.63 -1.47 -12.27
N ILE A 4 -0.88 -1.41 -10.96
CA ILE A 4 -1.38 -2.54 -10.16
C ILE A 4 -2.88 -2.76 -10.43
N MET A 5 -3.64 -1.68 -10.64
CA MET A 5 -5.08 -1.75 -10.88
C MET A 5 -5.42 -2.19 -12.31
N SER A 6 -4.57 -1.93 -13.29
CA SER A 6 -4.79 -2.39 -14.68
C SER A 6 -4.54 -3.89 -14.89
N VAL A 7 -3.87 -4.56 -13.94
CA VAL A 7 -3.65 -6.01 -13.99
C VAL A 7 -4.96 -6.73 -13.68
N LYS A 8 -5.53 -7.38 -14.69
CA LYS A 8 -6.83 -8.08 -14.58
C LYS A 8 -6.74 -9.39 -13.82
N ARG A 9 -5.66 -10.15 -14.00
CA ARG A 9 -5.44 -11.42 -13.32
C ARG A 9 -4.41 -11.27 -12.21
N SER A 10 -4.77 -11.62 -10.98
CA SER A 10 -3.90 -11.48 -9.81
C SER A 10 -2.66 -12.38 -9.84
N ASP A 11 -2.68 -13.45 -10.64
CA ASP A 11 -1.53 -14.33 -10.84
C ASP A 11 -0.35 -13.66 -11.55
N VAL A 12 -0.60 -12.65 -12.39
CA VAL A 12 0.46 -11.84 -13.00
C VAL A 12 1.27 -11.10 -11.92
N LEU A 13 0.63 -10.68 -10.83
CA LEU A 13 1.29 -10.03 -9.70
C LEU A 13 2.18 -11.01 -8.88
N LYS A 14 1.99 -12.32 -9.06
CA LYS A 14 2.81 -13.36 -8.42
C LYS A 14 4.13 -13.62 -9.17
N ALA A 15 4.29 -13.08 -10.38
CA ALA A 15 5.57 -13.11 -11.08
C ALA A 15 6.62 -12.28 -10.33
N ARG A 16 7.90 -12.51 -10.63
CA ARG A 16 9.00 -11.74 -10.04
C ARG A 16 8.77 -10.24 -10.25
N LEU A 17 8.82 -9.47 -9.18
CA LEU A 17 8.67 -8.02 -9.24
C LEU A 17 9.90 -7.37 -9.82
N TRP A 18 9.67 -6.58 -10.86
CA TRP A 18 10.66 -5.69 -11.46
C TRP A 18 10.21 -4.25 -11.24
N ILE A 19 10.94 -3.53 -10.40
CA ILE A 19 10.64 -2.15 -10.03
C ILE A 19 11.83 -1.31 -10.45
N GLU A 20 11.53 -0.20 -11.12
CA GLU A 20 12.48 0.82 -11.51
C GLU A 20 11.88 2.17 -11.10
N PHE A 21 12.66 2.97 -10.37
CA PHE A 21 12.31 4.36 -10.10
C PHE A 21 12.70 5.22 -11.30
N GLU A 22 11.89 6.23 -11.58
CA GLU A 22 12.15 7.15 -12.69
C GLU A 22 13.50 7.85 -12.45
N SER A 23 14.39 7.77 -13.43
CA SER A 23 15.75 8.34 -13.39
C SER A 23 16.80 7.61 -12.53
N GLU A 24 16.50 6.44 -11.96
CA GLU A 24 17.48 5.64 -11.21
C GLU A 24 17.85 4.35 -11.97
N LYS A 25 19.16 4.13 -12.18
CA LYS A 25 19.65 2.81 -12.61
C LYS A 25 19.74 1.91 -11.38
N GLY A 26 18.70 1.11 -11.15
CA GLY A 26 18.69 0.12 -10.07
C GLY A 26 19.83 -0.89 -10.24
N LEU A 27 20.86 -0.80 -9.38
CA LEU A 27 21.99 -1.74 -9.38
C LEU A 27 21.69 -3.01 -8.56
N ASP A 28 20.79 -2.91 -7.57
CA ASP A 28 20.29 -4.05 -6.78
C ASP A 28 18.75 -4.08 -6.74
N TYR A 29 18.18 -5.03 -7.47
CA TYR A 29 16.73 -5.23 -7.56
C TYR A 29 16.07 -5.62 -6.24
N GLY A 30 16.81 -6.26 -5.32
CA GLY A 30 16.29 -6.67 -4.02
C GLY A 30 16.03 -5.48 -3.10
N GLY A 31 16.98 -4.55 -3.06
CA GLY A 31 16.89 -3.26 -2.36
C GLY A 31 15.78 -2.37 -2.92
N VAL A 32 15.73 -2.22 -4.25
CA VAL A 32 14.72 -1.37 -4.91
C VAL A 32 13.29 -1.83 -4.61
N ALA A 33 13.03 -3.14 -4.63
CA ALA A 33 11.71 -3.65 -4.27
C ALA A 33 11.35 -3.37 -2.80
N ARG A 34 12.33 -3.47 -1.89
CA ARG A 34 12.12 -3.19 -0.47
C ARG A 34 11.78 -1.72 -0.23
N GLU A 35 12.55 -0.84 -0.85
CA GLU A 35 12.33 0.61 -0.80
C GLU A 35 10.97 1.01 -1.38
N TRP A 36 10.57 0.40 -2.51
CA TRP A 36 9.27 0.64 -3.09
C TRP A 36 8.10 0.28 -2.16
N PHE A 37 8.16 -0.86 -1.48
CA PHE A 37 7.14 -1.22 -0.49
C PHE A 37 7.11 -0.26 0.70
N PHE A 38 8.28 0.19 1.16
CA PHE A 38 8.40 1.16 2.25
C PHE A 38 7.82 2.53 1.89
N LEU A 39 8.22 3.09 0.74
CA LEU A 39 7.69 4.38 0.27
C LEU A 39 6.19 4.30 0.01
N LEU A 40 5.75 3.21 -0.62
CA LEU A 40 4.33 3.03 -0.92
C LEU A 40 3.48 2.85 0.35
N SER A 41 3.99 2.20 1.40
CA SER A 41 3.23 2.07 2.65
C SER A 41 3.02 3.41 3.33
N LYS A 42 3.99 4.33 3.28
CA LYS A 42 3.83 5.71 3.77
C LYS A 42 2.69 6.43 3.07
N GLU A 43 2.58 6.31 1.74
CA GLU A 43 1.51 6.92 0.98
C GLU A 43 0.15 6.24 1.22
N MET A 44 0.09 4.90 1.23
CA MET A 44 -1.15 4.16 1.45
C MET A 44 -1.80 4.44 2.80
N PHE A 45 -0.97 4.67 3.83
CA PHE A 45 -1.41 4.86 5.20
C PHE A 45 -1.38 6.34 5.63
N ASN A 46 -1.14 7.27 4.71
CA ASN A 46 -1.18 8.70 5.00
C ASN A 46 -2.64 9.14 5.27
N PRO A 47 -2.95 9.66 6.48
CA PRO A 47 -4.30 10.12 6.81
C PRO A 47 -4.83 11.24 5.91
N TYR A 48 -3.93 11.96 5.23
CA TYR A 48 -4.30 13.05 4.30
C TYR A 48 -5.17 12.56 3.13
N TYR A 49 -5.06 11.30 2.73
CA TYR A 49 -5.91 10.72 1.68
C TYR A 49 -7.33 10.36 2.17
N GLY A 50 -7.61 10.52 3.47
CA GLY A 50 -8.92 10.26 4.07
C GLY A 50 -9.32 8.79 4.14
N LEU A 51 -8.42 7.86 3.79
CA LEU A 51 -8.69 6.41 3.78
C LEU A 51 -8.55 5.80 5.18
N PHE A 52 -7.55 6.25 5.94
CA PHE A 52 -7.27 5.81 7.30
C PHE A 52 -7.23 7.01 8.23
N GLU A 53 -7.48 6.76 9.50
CA GLU A 53 -7.37 7.72 10.60
C GLU A 53 -6.67 7.06 11.79
N TYR A 54 -6.11 7.86 12.70
CA TYR A 54 -5.56 7.34 13.95
C TYR A 54 -6.69 6.76 14.82
N SER A 55 -6.47 5.58 15.38
CA SER A 55 -7.47 4.86 16.17
C SER A 55 -7.77 5.53 17.51
N ALA A 56 -6.83 6.30 18.04
CA ALA A 56 -6.97 7.14 19.22
C ALA A 56 -5.96 8.28 19.16
N THR A 57 -6.21 9.35 19.90
CA THR A 57 -5.39 10.58 19.92
C THR A 57 -3.93 10.32 20.32
N ASP A 58 -3.68 9.28 21.13
CA ASP A 58 -2.37 8.96 21.68
C ASP A 58 -1.76 7.68 21.08
N ASN A 59 -2.39 7.11 20.04
CA ASN A 59 -2.01 5.83 19.48
C ASN A 59 -1.61 5.98 18.02
N TYR A 60 -0.39 5.58 17.67
CA TYR A 60 0.12 5.62 16.29
C TYR A 60 -0.48 4.53 15.39
N THR A 61 -1.43 3.74 15.90
CA THR A 61 -2.13 2.72 15.12
C THR A 61 -3.25 3.35 14.31
N LEU A 62 -3.40 2.88 13.07
CA LEU A 62 -4.39 3.36 12.11
C LEU A 62 -5.59 2.41 12.03
N GLN A 63 -6.75 2.98 11.77
CA GLN A 63 -7.98 2.27 11.42
C GLN A 63 -8.57 2.83 10.14
N ILE A 64 -9.45 2.06 9.50
CA ILE A 64 -10.21 2.54 8.33
C ILE A 64 -11.05 3.74 8.78
N ASN A 65 -10.96 4.85 8.05
CA ASN A 65 -11.83 6.00 8.31
C ASN A 65 -13.27 5.64 7.86
N PRO A 66 -14.25 5.60 8.77
CA PRO A 66 -15.63 5.28 8.43
C PRO A 66 -16.26 6.32 7.47
N ASN A 67 -15.72 7.54 7.43
CA ASN A 67 -16.13 8.62 6.55
C ASN A 67 -15.31 8.70 5.25
N SER A 68 -14.51 7.68 4.92
CA SER A 68 -13.61 7.69 3.75
C SER A 68 -14.32 8.01 2.43
N GLY A 69 -15.57 7.57 2.24
CA GLY A 69 -16.36 7.89 1.05
C GLY A 69 -16.78 9.36 0.93
N LEU A 70 -16.83 10.11 2.04
CA LEU A 70 -17.05 11.57 2.02
C LEU A 70 -15.76 12.33 1.69
N CYS A 71 -14.61 11.79 2.11
CA CYS A 71 -13.31 12.40 1.85
C CYS A 71 -12.78 12.09 0.45
N ASN A 72 -13.16 10.94 -0.12
CA ASN A 72 -12.62 10.44 -1.38
C ASN A 72 -13.66 9.55 -2.10
N GLU A 73 -14.20 10.03 -3.22
CA GLU A 73 -15.20 9.29 -4.01
C GLU A 73 -14.67 7.95 -4.55
N ASP A 74 -13.35 7.84 -4.76
CA ASP A 74 -12.69 6.63 -5.25
C ASP A 74 -12.21 5.69 -4.13
N HIS A 75 -12.59 5.92 -2.86
CA HIS A 75 -12.03 5.22 -1.70
C HIS A 75 -12.05 3.68 -1.82
N LEU A 76 -13.12 3.09 -2.39
CA LEU A 76 -13.21 1.64 -2.59
C LEU A 76 -12.15 1.11 -3.55
N SER A 77 -11.85 1.87 -4.60
CA SER A 77 -10.82 1.51 -5.57
C SER A 77 -9.43 1.62 -4.94
N TYR A 78 -9.22 2.62 -4.08
CA TYR A 78 -7.99 2.71 -3.29
C TYR A 78 -7.86 1.59 -2.25
N PHE A 79 -8.91 1.21 -1.53
CA PHE A 79 -8.86 0.05 -0.62
C PHE A 79 -8.55 -1.25 -1.38
N THR A 80 -9.11 -1.42 -2.59
CA THR A 80 -8.78 -2.55 -3.46
C THR A 80 -7.29 -2.53 -3.86
N PHE A 81 -6.77 -1.35 -4.22
CA PHE A 81 -5.35 -1.18 -4.52
C PHE A 81 -4.46 -1.54 -3.32
N ILE A 82 -4.79 -1.05 -2.12
CA ILE A 82 -4.05 -1.32 -0.89
C ILE A 82 -4.07 -2.82 -0.56
N GLY A 83 -5.23 -3.47 -0.67
CA GLY A 83 -5.36 -4.91 -0.48
C GLY A 83 -4.50 -5.72 -1.46
N ARG A 84 -4.42 -5.31 -2.74
CA ARG A 84 -3.53 -5.92 -3.73
C ARG A 84 -2.05 -5.76 -3.36
N VAL A 85 -1.64 -4.57 -2.90
CA VAL A 85 -0.25 -4.30 -2.49
C VAL A 85 0.11 -5.08 -1.23
N ALA A 86 -0.78 -5.16 -0.24
CA ALA A 86 -0.58 -5.97 0.96
C ALA A 86 -0.43 -7.45 0.62
N GLY A 87 -1.30 -8.00 -0.22
CA GLY A 87 -1.16 -9.38 -0.70
C GLY A 87 0.15 -9.62 -1.46
N LEU A 88 0.60 -8.63 -2.22
CA LEU A 88 1.88 -8.67 -2.92
C LEU A 88 3.08 -8.68 -1.96
N ALA A 89 3.04 -7.85 -0.92
CA ALA A 89 4.08 -7.79 0.12
C ALA A 89 4.21 -9.15 0.81
N VAL A 90 3.08 -9.74 1.22
CA VAL A 90 3.04 -11.08 1.83
C VAL A 90 3.61 -12.13 0.89
N TYR A 91 3.17 -12.15 -0.37
CA TYR A 91 3.61 -13.16 -1.35
C TYR A 91 5.12 -13.09 -1.63
N HIS A 92 5.71 -11.89 -1.71
CA HIS A 92 7.13 -11.70 -2.01
C HIS A 92 8.02 -11.59 -0.75
N GLY A 93 7.48 -11.84 0.45
CA GLY A 93 8.22 -11.77 1.71
C GLY A 93 8.76 -10.36 2.03
N LYS A 94 7.97 -9.33 1.75
CA LYS A 94 8.29 -7.92 1.99
C LYS A 94 7.42 -7.37 3.12
N LEU A 95 7.94 -6.36 3.81
CA LEU A 95 7.23 -5.67 4.88
C LEU A 95 6.60 -4.39 4.32
N LEU A 96 5.37 -4.10 4.77
CA LEU A 96 4.79 -2.77 4.69
C LEU A 96 5.04 -2.07 6.03
N ASP A 97 5.42 -0.81 5.98
CA ASP A 97 5.63 -0.01 7.17
C ASP A 97 4.34 0.73 7.53
N GLY A 98 3.72 0.34 8.65
CA GLY A 98 2.47 0.90 9.17
C GLY A 98 1.84 -0.01 10.21
N GLU A 99 1.36 0.57 11.31
CA GLU A 99 0.67 -0.17 12.36
C GLU A 99 -0.84 -0.04 12.19
N LEU A 100 -1.51 -1.14 11.86
CA LEU A 100 -2.98 -1.20 11.80
C LEU A 100 -3.53 -1.69 13.14
N ASN A 101 -4.63 -1.10 13.60
CA ASN A 101 -5.35 -1.57 14.78
C ASN A 101 -5.82 -3.01 14.54
N LYS A 102 -5.59 -3.90 15.52
CA LYS A 102 -5.87 -5.34 15.40
C LYS A 102 -7.36 -5.69 15.45
N GLY A 103 -8.23 -4.75 15.83
CA GLY A 103 -9.64 -5.05 16.11
C GLY A 103 -9.77 -5.92 17.36
N GLY A 104 -10.44 -5.39 18.38
CA GLY A 104 -10.80 -6.16 19.57
C GLY A 104 -12.07 -6.96 19.37
#